data_AF-A0A9Q3HP37-F1
#
_entry.id   AF-A0A9Q3HP37-F1
#
_cell.length_a   1.000
_cell.length_b   1.000
_cell.length_c   1.000
_cell.angle_alpha   90.00
_cell.angle_beta   90.00
_cell.angle_gamma   90.00
#
_symmetry.space_group_name_H-M   'P 1'
#
loop_
_entity.id
_entity.type
_entity.pdbx_description
1 polymer ?
#
loop_
_entity_poly.entity_id
_entity_poly.type
_entity_poly.pdbx_seq_one_letter_code
_entity_poly.pdbx_strand_id
1 'polypeptide(L)'
;MLRRPAYPANPRAIEALEIHIKELIDLGLLREIVHNVQVEVTTTVIIAWHNGKSRMVGDFRALNTYNILDRYLIPGIHEKLT
;
A
#
# COMPACT_ATOMS: atom_id res chain seq x y z
N MET A 1 9.16 0.80 -15.09
CA MET A 1 8.87 2.19 -14.68
C MET A 1 8.23 2.16 -13.29
N LEU A 2 8.83 2.81 -12.30
CA LEU A 2 8.37 2.81 -10.89
C LEU A 2 7.33 3.88 -10.58
N ARG A 3 7.14 4.84 -11.49
CA ARG A 3 6.06 5.81 -11.43
C ARG A 3 4.85 5.26 -12.19
N ARG A 4 3.74 5.08 -11.49
CA ARG A 4 2.47 4.62 -12.08
C ARG A 4 1.38 5.67 -11.85
N PRO A 5 0.51 5.93 -12.85
CA PRO A 5 -0.66 6.78 -12.67
C PRO A 5 -1.67 6.10 -11.74
N ALA A 6 -2.46 6.89 -11.03
CA ALA A 6 -3.54 6.36 -10.19
C ALA A 6 -4.51 5.49 -11.01
N TYR A 7 -5.03 4.44 -10.37
CA TYR A 7 -6.06 3.63 -11.00
C TYR A 7 -7.41 4.36 -10.96
N PRO A 8 -8.27 4.18 -11.98
CA PRO A 8 -9.63 4.69 -11.92
C PRO A 8 -10.37 4.02 -10.76
N ALA A 9 -11.01 4.84 -9.93
CA ALA A 9 -11.77 4.40 -8.77
C ALA A 9 -13.23 4.86 -8.88
N ASN A 10 -14.16 4.00 -8.47
CA ASN A 10 -15.57 4.38 -8.35
C ASN A 10 -15.80 5.25 -7.09
N PRO A 11 -16.92 6.00 -7.00
CA PRO A 11 -17.16 6.91 -5.87
C PRO A 11 -17.04 6.26 -4.49
N ARG A 12 -17.63 5.06 -4.32
CA ARG A 12 -17.55 4.30 -3.06
C ARG A 12 -16.10 3.95 -2.68
N ALA A 13 -15.24 3.67 -3.65
CA ALA A 13 -13.84 3.40 -3.40
C ALA A 13 -13.07 4.67 -3.03
N ILE A 14 -13.42 5.83 -3.63
CA ILE A 14 -12.83 7.12 -3.30
C ILE A 14 -13.16 7.50 -1.86
N GLU A 15 -14.44 7.43 -1.47
CA GLU A 15 -14.87 7.72 -0.08
C GLU A 15 -14.14 6.82 0.93
N ALA A 16 -14.04 5.52 0.63
CA ALA A 16 -13.30 4.60 1.49
C ALA A 16 -11.79 4.94 1.54
N LEU A 17 -11.17 5.34 0.42
CA LEU A 17 -9.77 5.77 0.40
C LEU A 17 -9.55 7.00 1.28
N GLU A 18 -10.43 8.00 1.17
CA GLU A 18 -10.33 9.23 1.97
C GLU A 18 -10.40 8.94 3.47
N ILE A 19 -11.30 8.05 3.89
CA ILE A 19 -11.39 7.59 5.29
C ILE A 19 -10.08 6.93 5.73
N HIS A 20 -9.58 5.94 4.99
CA HIS A 20 -8.35 5.22 5.33
C HIS A 20 -7.13 6.14 5.33
N ILE A 21 -7.01 7.05 4.36
CA ILE A 21 -5.90 8.00 4.28
C ILE A 21 -5.94 8.94 5.47
N LYS A 22 -7.12 9.48 5.82
CA LYS A 22 -7.27 10.36 6.97
C LYS A 22 -6.86 9.68 8.27
N GLU A 23 -7.34 8.46 8.52
CA GLU A 23 -6.97 7.69 9.71
C GLU A 23 -5.46 7.48 9.80
N LEU A 24 -4.79 7.17 8.69
CA LEU A 24 -3.35 6.96 8.67
C LEU A 24 -2.55 8.26 8.85
N ILE A 25 -3.06 9.40 8.38
CA ILE A 25 -2.47 10.73 8.66
C ILE A 25 -2.64 11.07 10.14
N ASP A 26 -3.83 10.86 10.70
CA ASP A 26 -4.13 11.14 12.11
C ASP A 26 -3.28 10.26 13.06
N LEU A 27 -2.95 9.03 12.64
CA LEU A 27 -2.01 8.13 13.33
C LEU A 27 -0.52 8.47 13.11
N GLY A 28 -0.21 9.43 12.23
CA GLY A 28 1.17 9.80 11.88
C GLY A 28 1.91 8.78 11.01
N LEU A 29 1.19 7.86 10.37
CA LEU A 29 1.77 6.83 9.49
C LEU A 29 1.93 7.30 8.04
N LEU A 30 1.08 8.24 7.60
CA LEU A 30 1.19 8.89 6.31
C LEU A 30 1.41 10.40 6.47
N ARG A 31 2.09 10.98 5.47
CA ARG A 31 2.35 12.42 5.39
C ARG A 31 2.15 12.89 3.95
N GLU A 32 1.52 14.05 3.79
CA GLU A 32 1.46 14.71 2.50
C GLU A 32 2.85 15.18 2.04
N ILE A 33 3.16 14.92 0.77
CA ILE A 33 4.39 15.36 0.14
C ILE A 33 4.09 16.66 -0.61
N VAL A 34 4.94 17.66 -0.43
CA VAL A 34 4.79 18.98 -1.08
C VAL A 34 4.99 18.85 -2.60
N HIS A 35 4.26 19.66 -3.37
CA HIS A 35 4.24 19.63 -4.84
C HIS A 35 5.61 19.71 -5.53
N ASN A 36 6.62 20.32 -4.89
CA ASN A 36 7.96 20.48 -5.45
C ASN A 36 8.97 19.38 -5.06
N VAL A 37 8.52 18.33 -4.37
CA VAL A 37 9.38 17.19 -4.04
C VAL A 37 9.30 16.18 -5.19
N GLN A 38 10.43 15.93 -5.84
CA GLN A 38 10.52 14.81 -6.77
C GLN A 38 10.48 13.49 -5.99
N VAL A 39 9.52 12.64 -6.33
CA VAL A 39 9.42 11.28 -5.79
C VAL A 39 9.78 10.31 -6.90
N GLU A 40 10.81 9.51 -6.66
CA GLU A 40 11.32 8.54 -7.65
C GLU A 40 10.38 7.34 -7.84
N VAL A 41 9.55 7.04 -6.83
CA VAL A 41 8.68 5.87 -6.78
C VAL A 41 7.26 6.28 -6.40
N THR A 42 6.26 5.83 -7.16
CA THR A 42 4.86 5.97 -6.75
C THR A 42 4.16 4.62 -6.78
N THR A 43 3.52 4.26 -5.67
CA THR A 43 2.70 3.05 -5.58
C THR A 43 1.24 3.44 -5.67
N THR A 44 0.53 2.84 -6.61
CA THR A 44 -0.92 3.02 -6.73
C THR A 44 -1.62 2.24 -5.63
N VAL A 45 -2.76 2.76 -5.18
CA VAL A 45 -3.53 2.18 -4.08
C VAL A 45 -4.94 1.89 -4.57
N ILE A 46 -5.49 0.77 -4.12
CA ILE A 46 -6.87 0.33 -4.40
C ILE A 46 -7.61 -0.01 -3.11
N ILE A 47 -8.95 -0.10 -3.20
CA ILE A 47 -9.78 -0.63 -2.13
C ILE A 47 -10.19 -2.06 -2.44
N ALA A 48 -9.93 -2.96 -1.49
CA ALA A 48 -10.49 -4.30 -1.46
C ALA A 48 -11.62 -4.40 -0.44
N TRP A 49 -12.74 -5.00 -0.82
CA TRP A 49 -13.90 -5.20 0.05
C TRP A 49 -14.02 -6.66 0.48
N HIS A 50 -14.31 -6.88 1.76
CA HIS A 50 -14.58 -8.20 2.31
C HIS A 50 -15.43 -8.10 3.58
N ASN A 51 -16.51 -8.90 3.67
CA ASN A 51 -17.44 -8.93 4.80
C ASN A 51 -17.92 -7.53 5.24
N GLY A 52 -18.29 -6.69 4.28
CA GLY A 52 -18.76 -5.31 4.52
C GLY A 52 -17.67 -4.30 4.90
N LYS A 53 -16.41 -4.73 5.07
CA LYS A 53 -15.28 -3.86 5.42
C LYS A 53 -14.39 -3.59 4.20
N SER A 54 -13.86 -2.39 4.11
CA SER A 54 -12.86 -1.99 3.11
C SER A 54 -11.44 -2.06 3.68
N ARG A 55 -10.47 -2.30 2.81
CA ARG A 55 -9.04 -2.19 3.12
C ARG A 55 -8.33 -1.46 1.99
N MET A 56 -7.43 -0.57 2.36
CA MET A 56 -6.51 0.10 1.46
C MET A 56 -5.32 -0.82 1.14
N VAL A 57 -5.04 -1.06 -0.15
CA VAL A 57 -3.99 -2.00 -0.60
C VAL A 57 -3.09 -1.32 -1.63
N GLY A 58 -1.80 -1.24 -1.35
CA GLY A 58 -0.80 -0.73 -2.29
C GLY A 58 -0.33 -1.80 -3.29
N ASP A 59 -0.29 -1.45 -4.58
CA ASP A 59 0.29 -2.30 -5.62
C ASP A 59 1.81 -2.15 -5.70
N PHE A 60 2.51 -2.84 -4.80
CA PHE A 60 3.97 -2.82 -4.72
C PHE A 60 4.66 -3.79 -5.70
N ARG A 61 3.96 -4.42 -6.66
CA ARG A 61 4.56 -5.45 -7.53
C ARG A 61 5.79 -4.95 -8.28
N ALA A 62 5.72 -3.74 -8.84
CA ALA A 62 6.86 -3.14 -9.54
C ALA A 62 8.05 -2.86 -8.60
N LEU A 63 7.76 -2.38 -7.39
CA LEU A 63 8.77 -2.09 -6.38
C LEU A 63 9.45 -3.38 -5.90
N ASN A 64 8.67 -4.43 -5.68
CA ASN A 64 9.17 -5.74 -5.27
C ASN A 64 10.08 -6.38 -6.34
N THR A 65 9.82 -6.16 -7.63
CA THR A 65 10.71 -6.61 -8.71
C THR A 65 11.98 -5.78 -8.81
N TYR A 66 11.92 -4.49 -8.44
CA TYR A 66 13.07 -3.59 -8.47
C TYR A 66 14.05 -3.83 -7.31
N ASN A 67 13.52 -4.15 -6.12
CA ASN A 67 14.33 -4.35 -4.93
C ASN A 67 15.01 -5.72 -4.89
N ILE A 68 16.24 -5.74 -4.35
CA ILE A 68 16.94 -6.99 -4.05
C ILE A 68 16.32 -7.60 -2.79
N LEU A 69 16.03 -8.90 -2.84
CA LEU A 69 15.45 -9.63 -1.71
C LEU A 69 16.52 -9.89 -0.64
N ASP A 70 16.33 -9.34 0.55
CA ASP A 70 17.08 -9.70 1.75
C ASP A 70 16.25 -10.70 2.57
N ARG A 71 16.64 -11.98 2.53
CA ARG A 71 15.84 -13.08 3.07
C ARG A 71 16.21 -13.34 4.54
N TYR A 72 15.35 -12.90 5.45
CA TYR A 72 15.35 -13.42 6.81
C TYR A 72 14.65 -14.79 6.85
N LEU A 73 15.32 -15.80 7.41
CA LEU A 73 14.75 -17.15 7.52
C LEU A 73 13.66 -17.17 8.58
N ILE A 74 12.40 -17.24 8.13
CA ILE A 74 11.25 -17.47 9.00
C ILE A 74 10.94 -18.97 8.96
N PRO A 75 11.06 -19.69 10.09
CA PRO A 75 10.83 -21.13 10.09
C PRO A 75 9.37 -21.46 9.76
N GLY A 76 9.15 -22.59 9.10
CA GLY A 76 7.81 -23.12 8.90
C GLY A 76 7.13 -23.42 10.24
N ILE A 77 5.80 -23.38 10.27
CA ILE A 77 5.02 -23.67 11.49
C ILE A 77 5.40 -25.05 12.07
N HIS A 78 5.59 -26.04 11.20
CA HIS A 78 5.99 -27.39 11.61
C HIS A 78 7.38 -27.46 12.24
N GLU A 79 8.31 -26.61 11.78
CA GLU A 79 9.69 -26.56 12.27
C GLU A 79 9.79 -25.91 13.66
N LYS A 80 8.80 -25.10 14.07
CA LYS A 80 8.76 -24.45 15.40
C LYS A 80 8.05 -25.25 16.48
N LEU A 81 7.17 -26.19 16.11
CA LEU A 81 6.28 -26.91 17.03
C LEU A 81 6.80 -28.29 17.46
N THR A 82 8.01 -28.67 17.04
CA THR A 82 8.70 -29.90 17.42
C THR A 82 9.91 -29.56 18.27
#